data_AF-A0A2D6F8D9-F1
#
_entry.id   AF-A0A2D6F8D9-F1
#
_cell.length_a   1.000
_cell.length_b   1.000
_cell.length_c   1.000
_cell.angle_alpha   90.00
_cell.angle_beta   90.00
_cell.angle_gamma   90.00
#
_symmetry.space_group_name_H-M   'P 1'
#
loop_
_entity.id
_entity.type
_entity.pdbx_description
1 polymer ?
#
loop_
_entity_poly.entity_id
_entity_poly.type
_entity_poly.pdbx_seq_one_letter_code
_entity_poly.pdbx_strand_id
1 'polypeptide(L)'
;RAREMWMLCRQYTAQQAYDMGLVNIVVEPDKLWSEVDRWIADIKNVSPVILQMQKISFNRHDHFEDPATTPMEQHMPDYLASEECLERRTSFIERRKIDPSKNMDYVKIPIK
;
A
#
# COMPACT_ATOMS: atom_id res chain seq x y z
N ARG A 1 -16.28 2.54 17.15
CA ARG A 1 -15.43 1.54 17.83
C ARG A 1 -14.22 2.17 18.54
N ALA A 2 -13.46 3.08 17.91
CA ALA A 2 -12.28 3.72 18.52
C ALA A 2 -12.48 4.23 19.98
N ARG A 3 -13.54 5.00 20.29
CA ARG A 3 -13.80 5.49 21.66
C ARG A 3 -13.96 4.36 22.70
N GLU A 4 -14.60 3.25 22.31
CA GLU A 4 -14.79 2.08 23.19
C GLU A 4 -13.44 1.48 23.59
N MET A 5 -12.54 1.29 22.61
CA MET A 5 -11.20 0.75 22.84
C MET A 5 -10.38 1.66 23.75
N TRP A 6 -10.32 2.96 23.44
CA TRP A 6 -9.52 3.92 24.18
C TRP A 6 -10.03 4.20 25.60
N MET A 7 -11.34 4.21 25.82
CA MET A 7 -11.91 4.62 27.11
C MET A 7 -12.17 3.44 28.05
N LEU A 8 -12.36 2.22 27.52
CA LEU A 8 -12.72 1.05 28.34
C LEU A 8 -11.62 -0.01 28.40
N CYS A 9 -10.55 0.11 27.60
CA CYS A 9 -9.38 -0.77 27.63
C CYS A 9 -9.72 -2.27 27.55
N ARG A 10 -10.79 -2.62 26.83
CA ARG A 10 -11.22 -4.01 26.65
C ARG A 10 -10.26 -4.75 25.71
N GLN A 11 -10.14 -6.05 25.92
CA GLN A 11 -9.43 -6.95 24.99
C GLN A 11 -10.39 -7.47 23.93
N TYR A 12 -9.88 -7.66 22.72
CA TYR A 12 -10.64 -8.14 21.57
C TYR A 12 -9.91 -9.31 20.91
N THR A 13 -10.66 -10.28 20.41
CA THR A 13 -10.10 -11.37 19.61
C THR A 13 -9.68 -10.88 18.23
N ALA A 14 -8.85 -11.66 17.51
CA ALA A 14 -8.47 -11.33 16.13
C ALA A 14 -9.70 -11.18 15.22
N GLN A 15 -10.72 -12.04 15.38
CA GLN A 15 -11.95 -11.94 14.60
C GLN A 15 -12.73 -10.65 14.89
N GLN A 16 -12.86 -10.27 16.16
CA GLN A 16 -13.49 -9.00 16.52
C GLN A 16 -12.72 -7.80 15.95
N ALA A 17 -11.38 -7.85 15.97
CA ALA A 17 -10.55 -6.81 15.36
C ALA A 17 -10.77 -6.72 13.84
N TYR A 18 -10.94 -7.85 13.15
CA TYR A 18 -11.26 -7.89 11.72
C TYR A 18 -12.64 -7.28 11.44
N ASP A 19 -13.66 -7.67 12.20
CA ASP A 19 -15.02 -7.15 12.07
C ASP A 19 -15.10 -5.62 12.33
N MET A 20 -14.14 -5.07 13.10
CA MET A 20 -14.00 -3.64 13.34
C MET A 20 -13.14 -2.90 12.30
N GLY A 21 -12.51 -3.60 11.37
CA GLY A 21 -11.60 -3.03 10.37
C GLY A 21 -10.22 -2.66 10.90
N LEU A 22 -9.77 -3.26 12.02
CA LEU A 22 -8.46 -2.99 12.63
C LEU A 22 -7.35 -3.88 12.04
N VAL A 23 -7.71 -5.07 11.55
CA VAL A 23 -6.79 -6.00 10.87
C VAL A 23 -7.38 -6.41 9.53
N ASN A 24 -6.53 -6.69 8.55
CA ASN A 24 -6.97 -6.93 7.16
C ASN A 24 -7.39 -8.38 6.88
N ILE A 25 -6.91 -9.35 7.65
CA ILE A 25 -7.26 -10.77 7.53
C ILE A 25 -6.94 -11.51 8.83
N VAL A 26 -7.67 -12.61 9.09
CA VAL A 26 -7.40 -13.55 10.20
C VAL A 26 -7.18 -14.93 9.60
N VAL A 27 -6.12 -15.61 10.04
CA VAL A 27 -5.76 -16.96 9.62
C VAL A 27 -5.41 -17.82 10.83
N GLU A 28 -5.39 -19.14 10.66
CA GLU A 28 -4.91 -20.05 11.69
C GLU A 28 -3.44 -19.75 12.07
N PRO A 29 -3.04 -19.93 13.34
CA PRO A 29 -1.72 -19.54 13.82
C PRO A 29 -0.55 -20.12 13.02
N ASP A 30 -0.67 -21.36 12.55
CA ASP A 30 0.34 -22.07 11.75
C ASP A 30 0.44 -21.56 10.31
N LYS A 31 -0.57 -20.80 9.83
CA LYS A 31 -0.62 -20.22 8.48
C LYS A 31 -0.17 -18.78 8.40
N LEU A 32 0.07 -18.11 9.53
CA LEU A 32 0.40 -16.68 9.58
C LEU A 32 1.53 -16.30 8.62
N TRP A 33 2.65 -17.02 8.65
CA TRP A 33 3.80 -16.71 7.79
C TRP A 33 3.52 -16.95 6.31
N SER A 34 2.78 -18.02 5.97
CA SER A 34 2.41 -18.27 4.58
C SER A 34 1.50 -17.18 4.00
N GLU A 35 0.62 -16.61 4.84
CA GLU A 35 -0.24 -15.51 4.44
C GLU A 35 0.56 -14.20 4.30
N VAL A 36 1.53 -13.94 5.19
CA VAL A 36 2.46 -12.81 5.07
C VAL A 36 3.26 -12.90 3.76
N ASP A 37 3.80 -14.07 3.43
CA ASP A 37 4.54 -14.28 2.18
C ASP A 37 3.67 -14.05 0.94
N ARG A 38 2.39 -14.47 1.00
CA ARG A 38 1.41 -14.20 -0.05
C ARG A 38 1.22 -12.70 -0.27
N TRP A 39 1.04 -11.94 0.81
CA TRP A 39 0.91 -10.47 0.74
C TRP A 39 2.18 -9.80 0.20
N ILE A 40 3.36 -10.26 0.61
CA ILE A 40 4.64 -9.76 0.07
C ILE A 40 4.73 -10.01 -1.43
N ALA A 41 4.33 -11.20 -1.90
CA ALA A 41 4.31 -11.52 -3.32
C ALA A 41 3.33 -10.62 -4.09
N ASP A 42 2.14 -10.37 -3.53
CA ASP A 42 1.13 -9.48 -4.13
C ASP A 42 1.66 -8.03 -4.22
N ILE A 43 2.25 -7.51 -3.14
CA ILE A 43 2.84 -6.16 -3.09
C ILE A 43 4.01 -6.03 -4.07
N LYS A 44 4.86 -7.06 -4.19
CA LYS A 44 5.95 -7.07 -5.19
C LYS A 44 5.44 -7.09 -6.63
N ASN A 45 4.20 -7.51 -6.85
CA ASN A 45 3.60 -7.56 -8.18
C ASN A 45 2.88 -6.24 -8.57
N VAL A 46 2.91 -5.19 -7.75
CA VAL A 46 2.39 -3.86 -8.10
C VAL A 46 3.51 -2.83 -8.27
N SER A 47 3.16 -1.61 -8.69
CA SER A 47 4.13 -0.54 -8.96
C SER A 47 4.76 0.00 -7.68
N PRO A 48 6.10 -0.08 -7.50
CA PRO A 48 6.78 0.51 -6.35
C PRO A 48 6.58 2.02 -6.26
N VAL A 49 6.59 2.73 -7.40
CA VAL A 49 6.40 4.18 -7.44
C VAL A 49 4.98 4.56 -7.02
N ILE A 50 3.96 3.91 -7.59
CA ILE A 50 2.57 4.18 -7.21
C ILE A 50 2.34 3.84 -5.73
N LEU A 51 2.88 2.73 -5.23
CA LEU A 51 2.81 2.40 -3.80
C LEU A 51 3.43 3.49 -2.92
N GLN A 52 4.59 4.01 -3.31
CA GLN A 52 5.24 5.10 -2.57
C GLN A 52 4.36 6.34 -2.53
N MET A 53 3.81 6.76 -3.67
CA MET A 53 2.95 7.95 -3.78
C MET A 53 1.62 7.78 -3.05
N GLN A 54 1.04 6.57 -3.11
CA GLN A 54 -0.18 6.23 -2.39
C GLN A 54 0.03 6.27 -0.88
N LYS A 55 1.16 5.74 -0.39
CA LYS A 55 1.51 5.80 1.04
C LYS A 55 1.67 7.24 1.53
N ILE A 56 2.31 8.11 0.75
CA ILE A 56 2.41 9.54 1.09
C ILE A 56 1.02 10.16 1.13
N SER A 57 0.17 9.88 0.15
CA SER A 57 -1.19 10.43 0.10
C SER A 57 -2.02 10.04 1.32
N PHE A 58 -1.95 8.77 1.74
CA PHE A 58 -2.62 8.31 2.96
C PHE A 58 -2.08 9.01 4.21
N ASN A 59 -0.75 9.14 4.33
CA ASN A 59 -0.15 9.82 5.47
C ASN A 59 -0.54 11.31 5.50
N ARG A 60 -0.52 12.01 4.37
CA ARG A 60 -0.93 13.42 4.28
C ARG A 60 -2.37 13.61 4.72
N HIS A 61 -3.27 12.74 4.25
CA HIS A 61 -4.66 12.76 4.65
C HIS A 61 -4.83 12.54 6.17
N ASP A 62 -4.09 11.59 6.76
CA ASP A 62 -4.11 11.33 8.21
C ASP A 62 -3.60 12.52 9.04
N HIS A 63 -2.63 13.28 8.50
CA HIS A 63 -2.10 14.50 9.11
C HIS A 63 -2.89 15.76 8.75
N PHE A 64 -4.03 15.62 8.05
CA PHE A 64 -4.86 16.73 7.57
C PHE A 64 -4.08 17.76 6.73
N GLU A 65 -3.07 17.31 5.98
CA GLU A 65 -2.36 18.13 5.01
C GLU A 65 -3.19 18.23 3.72
N ASP A 66 -3.45 19.45 3.26
CA ASP A 66 -4.16 19.74 2.00
C ASP A 66 -3.27 20.52 1.03
N PRO A 67 -2.26 19.87 0.42
CA PRO A 67 -1.37 20.52 -0.53
C PRO A 67 -2.08 20.76 -1.87
N ALA A 68 -1.74 21.86 -2.54
CA ALA A 68 -2.30 22.20 -3.85
C ALA A 68 -2.00 21.17 -4.96
N THR A 69 -1.02 20.28 -4.76
CA THR A 69 -0.61 19.25 -5.71
C THR A 69 -0.45 17.90 -5.03
N THR A 70 -0.74 16.84 -5.78
CA THR A 70 -0.62 15.45 -5.33
C THR A 70 0.84 15.02 -5.22
N PRO A 71 1.17 13.98 -4.44
CA PRO A 71 2.52 13.42 -4.41
C PRO A 71 3.02 12.98 -5.80
N MET A 72 2.14 12.47 -6.65
CA MET A 72 2.48 12.10 -8.04
C MET A 72 2.96 13.31 -8.84
N GLU A 73 2.22 14.43 -8.82
CA GLU A 73 2.60 15.65 -9.55
C GLU A 73 3.90 16.26 -9.01
N GLN A 74 4.12 16.18 -7.70
CA GLN A 74 5.30 16.74 -7.05
C GLN A 74 6.59 15.95 -7.31
N HIS A 75 6.48 14.63 -7.36
CA HIS A 75 7.65 13.75 -7.31
C HIS A 75 7.85 12.91 -8.57
N MET A 76 6.80 12.64 -9.32
CA MET A 76 6.78 11.72 -10.47
C MET A 76 5.89 12.24 -11.62
N PRO A 77 6.08 13.49 -12.10
CA PRO A 77 5.23 14.08 -13.13
C PRO A 77 5.25 13.30 -14.45
N ASP A 78 6.39 12.68 -14.78
CA ASP A 78 6.59 11.95 -16.04
C ASP A 78 6.23 10.46 -15.94
N TYR A 79 5.61 10.01 -14.84
CA TYR A 79 5.31 8.58 -14.62
C TYR A 79 4.48 7.98 -15.76
N LEU A 80 3.51 8.73 -16.30
CA LEU A 80 2.65 8.24 -17.39
C LEU A 80 3.40 7.92 -18.68
N ALA A 81 4.57 8.54 -18.90
CA ALA A 81 5.42 8.31 -20.06
C ALA A 81 6.51 7.24 -19.79
N SER A 82 6.57 6.67 -18.58
CA SER A 82 7.61 5.74 -18.18
C SER A 82 7.44 4.32 -18.73
N GLU A 83 8.55 3.57 -18.81
CA GLU A 83 8.52 2.14 -19.11
C GLU A 83 7.72 1.35 -18.07
N GLU A 84 7.78 1.75 -16.80
CA GLU A 84 7.03 1.09 -15.73
C GLU A 84 5.52 1.19 -15.97
N CYS A 85 5.02 2.38 -16.30
CA CYS A 85 3.60 2.58 -16.57
C CYS A 85 3.12 1.73 -17.76
N LEU A 86 3.92 1.68 -18.84
CA LEU A 86 3.64 0.83 -19.99
C LEU A 86 3.62 -0.65 -19.62
N GLU A 87 4.62 -1.14 -18.88
CA GLU A 87 4.70 -2.53 -18.42
C GLU A 87 3.52 -2.90 -17.51
N ARG A 88 3.10 -2.00 -16.61
CA ARG A 88 1.94 -2.24 -15.72
C ARG A 88 0.66 -2.39 -16.52
N ARG A 89 0.43 -1.52 -17.50
CA ARG A 89 -0.74 -1.61 -18.38
C ARG A 89 -0.75 -2.92 -19.16
N THR A 90 0.40 -3.27 -19.77
CA THR A 90 0.52 -4.45 -20.63
C THR A 90 0.37 -5.74 -19.84
N SER A 91 1.10 -5.90 -18.73
CA SER A 91 1.01 -7.09 -17.87
C SER A 91 -0.39 -7.33 -17.31
N PHE A 92 -1.13 -6.26 -16.99
CA PHE A 92 -2.54 -6.35 -16.57
C PHE A 92 -3.44 -6.87 -17.69
N ILE A 93 -3.32 -6.34 -18.91
CA ILE A 93 -4.08 -6.79 -20.08
C ILE A 93 -3.77 -8.25 -20.41
N GLU A 94 -2.49 -8.63 -20.34
CA GLU A 94 -1.99 -9.97 -20.64
C GLU A 94 -2.18 -10.97 -19.48
N ARG A 95 -2.68 -10.52 -18.32
CA ARG A 95 -2.88 -11.33 -17.09
C ARG A 95 -1.63 -12.09 -16.65
N ARG A 96 -0.46 -11.47 -16.80
CA ARG A 96 0.83 -12.03 -16.37
C ARG A 96 1.42 -11.25 -15.21
N LYS A 97 2.44 -11.83 -14.58
CA LYS A 97 3.27 -11.10 -13.62
C LYS A 97 4.06 -10.00 -14.34
N ILE A 98 4.34 -8.95 -13.58
CA ILE A 98 5.13 -7.80 -14.04
C ILE A 98 6.61 -8.18 -14.17
N ASP A 99 7.31 -7.56 -15.13
CA ASP A 99 8.77 -7.60 -15.20
C ASP A 99 9.37 -6.54 -14.26
N PRO A 100 10.02 -6.94 -13.14
CA PRO A 100 10.57 -5.99 -12.18
C PRO A 100 11.73 -5.17 -12.73
N SER A 101 12.38 -5.60 -13.82
CA SER A 101 13.49 -4.85 -14.43
C SER A 101 13.04 -3.54 -15.10
N LYS A 102 11.73 -3.39 -15.33
CA LYS A 102 11.10 -2.19 -15.90
C LYS A 102 10.67 -1.16 -14.86
N ASN A 103 10.90 -1.42 -13.57
CA ASN A 103 10.56 -0.49 -12.51
C ASN A 103 11.48 0.73 -12.56
N MET A 104 10.89 1.89 -12.30
CA MET A 104 11.65 3.11 -12.04
C MET A 104 12.27 3.07 -10.64
N ASP A 105 13.30 3.86 -10.46
CA ASP A 105 13.89 4.08 -9.13
C ASP A 105 12.91 4.79 -8.20
N TYR A 106 13.03 4.50 -6.90
CA TYR A 106 12.27 5.19 -5.87
C TYR A 106 12.63 6.67 -5.80
N VAL A 107 11.63 7.50 -5.52
CA VAL A 107 11.88 8.90 -5.16
C VAL A 107 12.58 8.93 -3.81
N LYS A 108 13.70 9.64 -3.72
CA LYS A 108 14.34 9.91 -2.43
C LYS A 108 13.57 11.01 -1.72
N ILE A 109 12.71 10.63 -0.78
CA ILE A 109 11.92 11.56 0.02
C ILE A 109 12.58 11.69 1.39
N PRO A 110 12.94 12.91 1.83
CA PRO A 110 13.47 13.12 3.17
C PRO A 110 12.45 12.66 4.21
N ILE A 111 12.87 11.78 5.13
CA ILE A 111 12.09 11.50 6.33
C ILE A 111 12.25 12.72 7.24
N LYS A 112 11.15 13.43 7.51
CA LYS A 112 11.12 14.52 8.48
C LYS A 112 10.97 13.97 9.90
#